data_AF-B4W5J0-F1
#
_entry.id   AF-B4W5J0-F1
#
_cell.length_a   1.000
_cell.length_b   1.000
_cell.length_c   1.000
_cell.angle_alpha   90.00
_cell.angle_beta   90.00
_cell.angle_gamma   90.00
#
_symmetry.space_group_name_H-M   'P 1'
#
loop_
_entity.id
_entity.type
_entity.pdbx_description
1 polymer ?
#
loop_
_entity_poly.entity_id
_entity_poly.type
_entity_poly.pdbx_seq_one_letter_code
_entity_poly.pdbx_strand_id
1 'polypeptide(L)' 'MDHSLSKLERYQRIAQDIINDYAGYKPSQGDIELRAIAAQDSYLLISFGWNGERRVHSVILHLRIVDDKFWVRTG' A
#
# COMPACT_ATOMS: atom_id res chain seq x y z
N MET A 1 -14.97 24.60 -17.90
CA MET A 1 -13.79 23.74 -17.71
C MET A 1 -14.31 22.45 -17.11
N ASP A 2 -14.07 21.32 -17.76
CA ASP A 2 -14.44 20.02 -17.20
C ASP A 2 -13.52 19.74 -16.00
N HIS A 3 -14.13 19.51 -14.83
CA HIS A 3 -13.43 19.23 -13.57
C HIS A 3 -13.28 17.72 -13.32
N SER A 4 -13.36 16.89 -14.36
CA SER A 4 -13.20 15.44 -14.22
C SER A 4 -11.73 15.05 -14.00
N LEU A 5 -11.48 14.23 -12.98
CA LEU A 5 -10.15 13.65 -12.74
C LEU A 5 -9.75 12.75 -13.92
N SER A 6 -8.50 12.87 -14.37
CA SER A 6 -7.90 11.97 -15.34
C SER A 6 -7.91 10.52 -14.82
N LYS A 7 -7.78 9.56 -15.75
CA LYS A 7 -7.73 8.14 -15.38
C LYS A 7 -6.58 7.85 -14.41
N LEU A 8 -5.41 8.46 -14.64
CA LEU A 8 -4.24 8.32 -13.79
C LEU A 8 -4.50 8.84 -12.38
N GLU A 9 -5.04 10.05 -12.23
CA GLU A 9 -5.34 10.64 -10.91
C GLU A 9 -6.35 9.79 -10.13
N ARG A 10 -7.37 9.22 -10.81
CA ARG A 10 -8.31 8.29 -10.18
C ARG A 10 -7.60 7.03 -9.68
N TYR A 11 -6.67 6.48 -10.46
CA TYR A 11 -5.94 5.27 -10.07
C TYR A 11 -4.96 5.54 -8.94
N GLN A 12 -4.23 6.65 -8.98
CA GLN A 12 -3.34 7.07 -7.89
C GLN A 12 -4.12 7.24 -6.59
N ARG A 13 -5.30 7.86 -6.64
CA ARG A 13 -6.20 7.98 -5.49
C ARG A 13 -6.66 6.62 -4.96
N ILE A 14 -7.15 5.73 -5.85
CA ILE A 14 -7.56 4.37 -5.45
C ILE A 14 -6.40 3.61 -4.80
N ALA A 15 -5.19 3.69 -5.36
CA ALA A 15 -4.02 3.01 -4.81
C ALA A 15 -3.65 3.52 -3.41
N GLN A 16 -3.69 4.85 -3.24
CA GLN A 16 -3.39 5.52 -1.98
C GLN A 16 -4.44 5.19 -0.91
N ASP A 17 -5.73 5.23 -1.27
CA ASP A 17 -6.83 4.90 -0.38
C ASP A 17 -6.72 3.45 0.10
N ILE A 18 -6.44 2.49 -0.81
CA ILE A 18 -6.21 1.08 -0.44
C ILE A 18 -5.10 0.95 0.62
N ILE A 19 -3.89 1.46 0.37
CA ILE A 19 -2.79 1.26 1.33
C ILE A 19 -3.05 1.97 2.66
N ASN A 20 -3.73 3.12 2.65
CA ASN A 20 -4.06 3.88 3.87
C ASN A 20 -5.13 3.18 4.70
N ASP A 21 -6.19 2.69 4.06
CA ASP A 21 -7.26 1.94 4.71
C ASP A 21 -6.68 0.70 5.40
N TYR A 22 -5.83 -0.05 4.70
CA TYR A 22 -5.23 -1.24 5.28
C TYR A 22 -4.19 -0.94 6.37
N ALA A 23 -3.47 0.18 6.29
CA ALA A 23 -2.55 0.61 7.33
C ALA A 23 -3.26 0.98 8.65
N GLY A 24 -4.56 1.26 8.61
CA GLY A 24 -5.38 1.49 9.79
C GLY A 24 -5.68 0.24 10.63
N TYR A 25 -5.46 -0.96 10.08
CA TYR A 25 -5.66 -2.20 10.82
C TYR A 25 -4.47 -2.52 11.73
N LYS A 26 -4.78 -3.06 12.91
CA LYS A 26 -3.78 -3.67 13.78
C LYS A 26 -3.81 -5.19 13.60
N PRO A 27 -2.70 -5.83 13.24
CA PRO A 27 -2.60 -7.29 13.22
C PRO A 27 -3.01 -7.90 14.56
N SER A 28 -3.71 -9.03 14.53
CA SER A 28 -4.24 -9.69 15.74
C SER A 28 -3.16 -10.37 16.59
N GLN A 29 -1.94 -10.49 16.08
CA GLN A 29 -0.83 -11.18 16.73
C GLN A 29 0.46 -10.34 16.65
N GLY A 30 1.26 -10.44 17.71
CA GLY A 30 2.54 -9.75 17.81
C GLY A 30 2.41 -8.24 18.05
N ASP A 31 3.58 -7.62 18.25
CA ASP A 31 3.74 -6.17 18.23
C ASP A 31 4.15 -5.75 16.82
N ILE A 32 3.16 -5.77 15.92
CA ILE A 32 3.34 -5.52 14.49
C ILE A 32 2.54 -4.28 14.10
N GLU A 33 3.18 -3.40 13.35
CA GLU A 33 2.59 -2.21 12.77
C GLU A 33 2.49 -2.36 11.25
N LEU A 34 1.44 -1.76 10.68
CA LEU A 34 1.27 -1.63 9.23
C LEU A 34 1.57 -0.18 8.83
N ARG A 35 2.33 0.00 7.74
CA ARG A 35 2.62 1.33 7.18
C ARG A 35 2.31 1.37 5.70
N ALA A 36 1.58 2.41 5.32
CA ALA A 36 1.43 2.84 3.95
C ALA A 36 2.65 3.66 3.52
N ILE A 37 3.25 3.30 2.40
CA ILE A 37 4.33 4.07 1.76
C ILE A 37 3.92 4.31 0.31
N ALA A 38 3.85 5.57 -0.09
CA ALA A 38 3.61 5.96 -1.47
C ALA A 38 4.79 6.81 -1.97
N ALA A 39 5.30 6.45 -3.14
CA ALA A 39 6.33 7.21 -3.83
C ALA A 39 6.09 7.12 -5.34
N GLN A 40 5.81 8.26 -5.97
CA GLN A 40 5.42 8.34 -7.38
C GLN A 40 4.23 7.39 -7.63
N ASP A 41 4.36 6.46 -8.56
CA ASP A 41 3.35 5.47 -8.90
C ASP A 41 3.59 4.10 -8.24
N SER A 42 4.26 4.07 -7.08
CA SER A 42 4.49 2.86 -6.28
C SER A 42 3.88 3.00 -4.89
N TYR A 43 3.07 2.03 -4.51
CA TYR A 43 2.24 2.03 -3.31
C TYR A 43 2.48 0.71 -2.55
N LEU A 44 3.00 0.82 -1.35
CA LEU A 44 3.40 -0.32 -0.53
C LEU A 44 2.63 -0.31 0.79
N LEU A 45 2.18 -1.49 1.21
CA LEU A 45 1.77 -1.77 2.59
C LEU A 45 2.84 -2.67 3.22
N ILE A 46 3.50 -2.18 4.26
CA ILE A 46 4.59 -2.90 4.92
C ILE A 46 4.17 -3.27 6.34
N SER A 47 4.37 -4.54 6.71
CA SER A 47 4.36 -4.98 8.10
C SER A 47 5.77 -4.93 8.68
N PHE A 48 5.91 -4.37 9.86
CA PHE A 48 7.17 -4.36 10.59
C PHE A 48 6.91 -4.42 12.10
N GLY A 49 7.80 -5.09 12.83
CA GLY A 49 7.63 -5.29 14.26
C GLY A 49 8.18 -6.64 14.71
N TRP A 50 7.53 -7.23 15.71
CA TRP A 50 7.94 -8.49 16.32
C TRP A 50 6.75 -9.41 16.55
N ASN A 51 6.93 -10.69 16.26
CA ASN A 51 6.00 -11.73 16.69
C ASN A 51 6.76 -12.68 17.62
N GLY A 52 6.65 -12.43 18.95
CA GLY A 52 7.56 -13.01 19.92
C GLY A 52 9.01 -12.58 19.64
N GLU A 53 9.92 -13.54 19.55
CA GLU A 53 11.34 -13.29 19.23
C GLU A 53 11.61 -13.15 17.72
N ARG A 54 10.59 -13.34 16.87
CA ARG A 54 10.76 -13.28 15.42
C ARG A 54 10.56 -11.85 14.92
N ARG A 55 11.59 -11.29 14.27
CA ARG A 55 11.47 -10.01 13.57
C ARG A 55 10.53 -10.15 12.37
N VAL A 56 9.60 -9.21 12.25
CA VAL A 56 8.72 -9.04 11.09
C VAL A 56 9.18 -7.81 10.32
N HIS A 57 9.42 -7.97 9.02
CA HIS A 57 9.70 -6.90 8.08
C HIS A 57 9.38 -7.41 6.67
N SER A 58 8.17 -7.16 6.19
CA SER A 58 7.66 -7.75 4.95
C SER A 58 6.68 -6.82 4.25
N VAL A 59 6.72 -6.80 2.92
CA VAL A 59 5.76 -6.08 2.09
C VAL A 59 4.54 -6.98 1.88
N ILE A 60 3.38 -6.54 2.37
CA ILE A 60 2.12 -7.29 2.27
C ILE A 60 1.44 -7.01 0.92
N LEU A 61 1.54 -5.77 0.45
CA LEU A 61 0.99 -5.33 -0.82
C LEU A 61 1.98 -4.40 -1.50
N HIS A 62 2.22 -4.63 -2.79
CA HIS A 62 2.99 -3.72 -3.65
C HIS A 62 2.22 -3.50 -4.94
N LEU A 63 1.59 -2.33 -5.05
CA LEU A 63 0.91 -1.86 -6.25
C LEU A 63 1.80 -0.88 -7.00
N ARG A 64 1.80 -0.98 -8.32
CA ARG A 64 2.39 0.02 -9.20
C ARG A 64 1.38 0.47 -10.25
N ILE A 65 1.45 1.73 -10.65
CA ILE A 65 0.74 2.22 -11.83
C ILE A 65 1.78 2.41 -12.94
N VAL A 66 1.61 1.70 -14.05
CA VAL A 66 2.48 1.81 -15.24
C VAL A 66 1.58 1.78 -16.47
N ASP A 67 1.73 2.75 -17.35
CA ASP A 67 0.91 2.93 -18.56
C ASP A 67 -0.61 2.88 -18.27
N ASP A 68 -1.05 3.64 -17.27
CA ASP A 68 -2.45 3.72 -16.80
C ASP A 68 -3.07 2.35 -16.47
N LYS A 69 -2.26 1.43 -15.92
CA LYS A 69 -2.71 0.12 -15.44
C LYS A 69 -2.11 -0.19 -14.08
N PHE A 70 -2.89 -0.90 -13.26
CA PHE A 70 -2.40 -1.48 -12.01
C PHE A 70 -1.54 -2.71 -12.29
N TRP A 71 -0.42 -2.77 -11.60
CA TRP A 71 0.48 -3.91 -11.54
C TRP A 71 0.63 -4.33 -10.09
N VAL A 72 0.14 -5.52 -9.76
CA VAL A 72 0.43 -6.15 -8.48
C VAL A 72 1.79 -6.84 -8.61
N ARG A 73 2.75 -6.45 -7.78
CA ARG A 73 4.05 -7.12 -7.72
C ARG A 73 3.97 -8.23 -6.68
N THR A 74 4.15 -9.46 -7.12
CA THR A 74 4.40 -10.62 -6.27
C THR A 74 5.88 -10.96 -6.36
N GLY A 75 6.54 -11.09 -5.21
CA GLY A 75 7.94 -11.53 -5.08
C GLY A 75 8.07 -12.39 -3.84
#